data_AF-A0A841AA80-F1
#
_entry.id   AF-A0A841AA80-F1
#
_cell.length_a   1.000
_cell.length_b   1.000
_cell.length_c   1.000
_cell.angle_alpha   90.00
_cell.angle_beta   90.00
_cell.angle_gamma   90.00
#
_symmetry.space_group_name_H-M   'P 1'
#
loop_
_entity.id
_entity.type
_entity.pdbx_description
1 polymer ?
#
loop_
_entity_poly.entity_id
_entity_poly.type
_entity_poly.pdbx_seq_one_letter_code
_entity_poly.pdbx_strand_id
1 'polypeptide(L)'
;MAFKGMNPDQGREVATGINDAVGQILDAIDAVTNVVNSVEWVGPDYDAYRDDWNGFVSGAVNQLVEGMKTKADELNQHAEEQDSTSNQQ
;
A
#
# COMPACT_ATOMS: atom_id res chain seq x y z
N MET A 1 13.77 11.67 -32.75
CA MET A 1 13.03 10.42 -32.52
C MET A 1 12.65 10.41 -31.05
N ALA A 2 11.38 10.26 -30.72
CA ALA A 2 10.93 10.25 -29.32
C ALA A 2 11.27 8.90 -28.69
N PHE A 3 11.91 8.91 -27.54
CA PHE A 3 12.07 7.74 -26.68
C PHE A 3 10.67 7.15 -26.41
N LYS A 4 10.44 5.89 -26.77
CA LYS A 4 9.22 5.14 -26.45
C LYS A 4 9.57 4.09 -25.40
N GLY A 5 9.03 4.21 -24.21
CA GLY A 5 9.26 3.28 -23.10
C GLY A 5 9.27 3.98 -21.75
N MET A 6 9.23 3.19 -20.68
CA MET A 6 9.48 3.65 -19.31
C MET A 6 11.00 3.76 -19.08
N ASN A 7 11.45 4.68 -18.23
CA ASN A 7 12.79 4.60 -17.65
C ASN A 7 12.76 3.55 -16.50
N PRO A 8 13.47 2.42 -16.61
CA PRO A 8 13.42 1.33 -15.63
C PRO A 8 13.78 1.78 -14.21
N ASP A 9 14.81 2.63 -14.06
CA ASP A 9 15.26 3.11 -12.76
C ASP A 9 14.22 4.01 -12.09
N GLN A 10 13.58 4.88 -12.88
CA GLN A 10 12.48 5.71 -12.38
C GLN A 10 11.24 4.87 -12.03
N GLY A 11 10.97 3.80 -12.78
CA GLY A 11 9.90 2.85 -12.45
C GLY A 11 10.12 2.18 -11.10
N ARG A 12 11.34 1.72 -10.83
CA ARG A 12 11.75 1.13 -9.54
C ARG A 12 11.70 2.14 -8.39
N GLU A 13 12.09 3.39 -8.64
CA GLU A 13 11.99 4.46 -7.65
C GLU A 13 10.53 4.71 -7.23
N VAL A 14 9.60 4.77 -8.21
CA VAL A 14 8.17 4.90 -7.92
C VAL A 14 7.64 3.68 -7.16
N ALA A 15 8.02 2.46 -7.56
CA ALA A 15 7.62 1.24 -6.84
C ALA A 15 8.12 1.25 -5.37
N THR A 16 9.33 1.73 -5.13
CA THR A 16 9.89 1.91 -3.78
C THR A 16 9.06 2.91 -2.98
N GLY A 17 8.75 4.08 -3.55
CA GLY A 17 7.92 5.09 -2.88
C GLY A 17 6.51 4.60 -2.55
N ILE A 18 5.92 3.74 -3.40
CA ILE A 18 4.63 3.11 -3.10
C ILE A 18 4.75 2.18 -1.88
N ASN A 19 5.79 1.36 -1.81
CA ASN A 19 6.01 0.45 -0.68
C ASN A 19 6.28 1.21 0.64
N ASP A 20 7.03 2.31 0.58
CA ASP A 20 7.26 3.18 1.74
C ASP A 20 5.95 3.80 2.24
N ALA A 21 5.10 4.29 1.32
CA ALA A 21 3.79 4.84 1.67
C ALA A 21 2.86 3.76 2.28
N VAL A 22 2.90 2.53 1.78
CA VAL A 22 2.18 1.40 2.39
C VAL A 22 2.63 1.17 3.84
N GLY A 23 3.94 1.20 4.10
CA GLY A 23 4.46 1.09 5.47
C GLY A 23 3.91 2.19 6.39
N GLN A 24 3.94 3.44 5.93
CA GLN A 24 3.42 4.59 6.69
C GLN A 24 1.92 4.48 6.97
N ILE A 25 1.13 3.97 6.00
CA ILE A 25 -0.31 3.73 6.18
C ILE A 25 -0.55 2.70 7.28
N LEU A 26 0.17 1.57 7.25
CA LEU A 26 0.04 0.52 8.26
C LEU A 26 0.40 1.03 9.65
N ASP A 27 1.54 1.73 9.78
CA ASP A 27 1.98 2.30 11.05
C ASP A 27 0.96 3.29 11.63
N ALA A 28 0.38 4.15 10.78
CA ALA A 28 -0.63 5.12 11.20
C ALA A 28 -1.92 4.43 11.67
N ILE A 29 -2.35 3.38 10.98
CA ILE A 29 -3.58 2.65 11.31
C ILE A 29 -3.41 1.85 12.59
N ASP A 30 -2.25 1.25 12.81
CA ASP A 30 -1.92 0.58 14.07
C ASP A 30 -1.93 1.57 15.24
N ALA A 31 -1.33 2.76 15.05
CA ALA A 31 -1.35 3.80 16.06
C ALA A 31 -2.78 4.26 16.42
N VAL A 32 -3.62 4.52 15.42
CA VAL A 32 -5.02 4.93 15.66
C VAL A 32 -5.84 3.78 16.27
N THR A 33 -5.62 2.54 15.83
CA THR A 33 -6.29 1.36 16.40
C THR A 33 -5.99 1.21 17.88
N ASN A 34 -4.74 1.43 18.30
CA ASN A 34 -4.37 1.42 19.70
C ASN A 34 -5.09 2.52 20.50
N VAL A 35 -5.24 3.72 19.92
CA VAL A 35 -6.01 4.81 20.55
C VAL A 35 -7.47 4.42 20.71
N VAL A 36 -8.14 3.93 19.64
CA VAL A 36 -9.54 3.45 19.67
C VAL A 36 -9.74 2.41 20.79
N ASN A 37 -8.79 1.50 20.94
CA ASN A 37 -8.86 0.42 21.92
C ASN A 37 -8.54 0.86 23.36
N SER A 38 -7.95 2.05 23.54
CA SER A 38 -7.52 2.59 24.84
C SER A 38 -8.55 3.51 25.52
N VAL A 39 -9.59 3.92 24.80
CA VAL A 39 -10.62 4.82 25.34
C VAL A 39 -11.41 4.11 26.44
N GLU A 40 -11.56 4.75 27.60
CA GLU A 40 -12.44 4.30 28.68
C GLU A 40 -13.91 4.54 28.31
N TRP A 41 -14.43 3.72 27.40
CA TRP A 41 -15.83 3.70 26.99
C TRP A 41 -16.36 2.29 27.19
N VAL A 42 -17.49 2.14 27.90
CA VAL A 42 -18.11 0.84 28.16
C VAL A 42 -19.57 0.90 27.77
N GLY A 43 -20.03 -0.10 27.02
CA GLY A 43 -21.42 -0.23 26.60
C GLY A 43 -21.56 -0.75 25.16
N PRO A 44 -22.77 -1.12 24.75
CA PRO A 44 -23.04 -1.75 23.45
C PRO A 44 -22.63 -0.87 22.26
N ASP A 45 -22.67 0.46 22.40
CA ASP A 45 -22.24 1.38 21.34
C ASP A 45 -20.72 1.33 21.13
N TYR A 46 -19.94 1.13 22.20
CA TYR A 46 -18.49 0.97 22.08
C TYR A 46 -18.14 -0.34 21.40
N ASP A 47 -18.80 -1.43 21.80
CA ASP A 47 -18.61 -2.75 21.22
C ASP A 47 -18.91 -2.71 19.71
N ALA A 48 -20.05 -2.10 19.34
CA ALA A 48 -20.43 -1.91 17.93
C ALA A 48 -19.41 -1.06 17.15
N TYR A 49 -18.89 0.02 17.76
CA TYR A 49 -17.88 0.86 17.13
C TYR A 49 -16.54 0.12 16.93
N ARG A 50 -16.10 -0.67 17.91
CA ARG A 50 -14.87 -1.49 17.78
C ARG A 50 -15.01 -2.54 16.69
N ASP A 51 -16.17 -3.19 16.61
CA ASP A 51 -16.44 -4.18 15.57
C ASP A 51 -16.42 -3.54 14.17
N ASP A 52 -17.07 -2.39 14.01
CA ASP A 52 -17.05 -1.62 12.75
C ASP A 52 -15.63 -1.17 12.38
N TRP A 53 -14.86 -0.65 13.35
CA TRP A 53 -13.46 -0.27 13.16
C TRP A 53 -12.60 -1.45 12.68
N ASN A 54 -12.72 -2.61 13.35
CA ASN A 54 -11.99 -3.81 12.97
C ASN A 54 -12.42 -4.33 11.59
N GLY A 55 -13.70 -4.18 11.23
CA GLY A 55 -14.20 -4.49 9.89
C GLY A 55 -13.62 -3.56 8.83
N PHE A 56 -13.56 -2.26 9.10
CA PHE A 56 -12.95 -1.27 8.22
C PHE A 56 -11.45 -1.55 7.97
N VAL A 57 -10.69 -1.81 9.04
CA VAL A 57 -9.25 -2.11 8.95
C VAL A 57 -9.03 -3.44 8.23
N SER A 58 -9.76 -4.50 8.58
CA SER A 58 -9.57 -5.81 7.96
C SER A 58 -10.06 -5.88 6.51
N GLY A 59 -10.98 -5.01 6.11
CA GLY A 59 -11.54 -4.91 4.77
C GLY A 59 -10.87 -3.84 3.91
N ALA A 60 -11.34 -2.60 4.04
CA ALA A 60 -11.01 -1.51 3.11
C ALA A 60 -9.52 -1.14 3.13
N VAL A 61 -8.92 -1.11 4.33
CA VAL A 61 -7.49 -0.80 4.48
C VAL A 61 -6.63 -1.90 3.87
N ASN A 62 -6.92 -3.17 4.18
CA ASN A 62 -6.18 -4.29 3.61
C ASN A 62 -6.28 -4.30 2.08
N GLN A 63 -7.47 -4.06 1.51
CA GLN A 63 -7.65 -3.96 0.06
C GLN A 63 -6.82 -2.83 -0.56
N LEU A 64 -6.75 -1.67 0.09
CA LEU A 64 -5.92 -0.56 -0.36
C LEU A 64 -4.43 -0.95 -0.37
N VAL A 65 -3.95 -1.54 0.72
CA VAL A 65 -2.56 -1.99 0.88
C VAL A 65 -2.19 -3.03 -0.18
N GLU A 66 -3.04 -4.03 -0.40
CA GLU A 66 -2.83 -5.07 -1.42
C GLU A 66 -2.83 -4.46 -2.83
N GLY A 67 -3.75 -3.54 -3.12
CA GLY A 67 -3.82 -2.85 -4.40
C GLY A 67 -2.56 -2.02 -4.68
N MET A 68 -2.04 -1.31 -3.68
CA MET A 68 -0.80 -0.55 -3.79
C MET A 68 0.41 -1.46 -4.03
N LYS A 69 0.55 -2.54 -3.26
CA LYS A 69 1.63 -3.53 -3.45
C LYS A 69 1.60 -4.14 -4.85
N THR A 70 0.41 -4.54 -5.32
CA THR A 70 0.23 -5.06 -6.69
C THR A 70 0.73 -4.07 -7.74
N LYS A 71 0.46 -2.77 -7.58
CA LYS A 71 0.93 -1.75 -8.52
C LYS A 71 2.43 -1.48 -8.44
N ALA A 72 3.03 -1.61 -7.26
CA ALA A 72 4.49 -1.56 -7.12
C ALA A 72 5.16 -2.76 -7.81
N ASP A 73 4.59 -3.96 -7.66
CA ASP A 73 5.09 -5.18 -8.30
C ASP A 73 4.97 -5.11 -9.83
N GLU A 74 3.83 -4.63 -10.36
CA GLU A 74 3.64 -4.39 -11.79
C GLU A 74 4.70 -3.41 -12.36
N LEU A 75 5.04 -2.35 -11.62
CA LEU A 75 6.07 -1.39 -12.04
C LEU A 75 7.46 -2.01 -12.08
N ASN A 76 7.80 -2.84 -11.08
CA ASN A 76 9.07 -3.56 -11.07
C ASN A 76 9.16 -4.55 -12.24
N GLN A 77 8.09 -5.29 -12.51
CA GLN A 77 8.01 -6.20 -13.65
C GLN A 77 8.22 -5.45 -14.97
N HIS A 78 7.51 -4.34 -15.20
CA HIS A 78 7.70 -3.55 -16.42
C HIS A 78 9.14 -3.01 -16.56
N ALA A 79 9.80 -2.65 -15.45
CA ALA A 79 11.19 -2.19 -15.47
C ALA A 79 12.15 -3.32 -15.89
N GLU A 80 11.96 -4.53 -15.34
CA GLU A 80 12.73 -5.72 -15.71
C GLU A 80 12.53 -6.12 -17.18
N GLU A 81 11.30 -6.10 -17.67
CA GLU A 81 10.98 -6.39 -19.06
C GLU A 81 11.65 -5.38 -20.02
N GLN A 82 11.63 -4.09 -19.65
CA GLN A 82 12.27 -3.02 -20.42
C GLN A 82 13.80 -3.18 -20.46
N ASP A 83 14.44 -3.55 -19.34
CA ASP A 83 15.88 -3.83 -19.29
C ASP A 83 16.24 -5.05 -20.14
N SER A 84 15.45 -6.13 -20.04
CA SER A 84 15.70 -7.35 -20.82
C SER A 84 15.62 -7.11 -22.33
N THR A 85 14.64 -6.30 -22.76
CA THR A 85 14.44 -5.97 -24.18
C THR A 85 15.55 -5.04 -24.70
N SER A 86 15.92 -4.04 -23.90
CA SER A 86 16.95 -3.05 -24.28
C SER A 86 18.35 -3.65 -24.33
N ASN A 87 18.63 -4.67 -23.50
CA ASN A 87 19.90 -5.40 -23.50
C ASN A 87 20.00 -6.50 -24.58
N GLN A 88 18.91 -6.79 -25.30
CA GLN A 88 18.87 -7.76 -26.40
C GLN A 88 18.99 -7.11 -27.80
N GLN A 89 19.10 -5.78 -27.88
CA GLN A 89 19.33 -5.01 -29.12
C GLN A 89 20.78 -4.55 -29.22
#